data_AF-A0A7X7X9B4-F1
#
_entry.id   AF-A0A7X7X9B4-F1
#
_cell.length_a   1.000
_cell.length_b   1.000
_cell.length_c   1.000
_cell.angle_alpha   90.00
_cell.angle_beta   90.00
_cell.angle_gamma   90.00
#
_symmetry.space_group_name_H-M   'P 1'
#
loop_
_entity.id
_entity.type
_entity.pdbx_description
1 polymer ?
#
loop_
_entity_poly.entity_id
_entity_poly.type
_entity_poly.pdbx_seq_one_letter_code
_entity_poly.pdbx_strand_id
1 'polypeptide(L)'
;MVTDNNLEITLDTWIISDTHFFHENIGRYCSRPENWQELIIKNWNDLISPDEIVLHLGDFALGNKTNFDLLTGMLRGRLFLIQGNHDRISKSYCETRGVTL
;
A
#
# COMPACT_ATOMS: atom_id res chain seq x y z
N MET A 1 -0.26 13.21 -20.46
CA MET A 1 1.16 12.83 -20.37
C MET A 1 1.16 11.37 -20.00
N VAL A 2 1.77 10.51 -20.83
CA VAL A 2 1.96 9.10 -20.47
C VAL A 2 2.97 9.11 -19.32
N THR A 3 2.52 8.79 -18.12
CA THR A 3 3.46 8.50 -17.02
C THR A 3 4.23 7.26 -17.46
N ASP A 4 5.54 7.36 -17.52
CA ASP A 4 6.39 6.21 -17.77
C ASP A 4 6.28 5.32 -16.51
N ASN A 5 5.41 4.31 -16.57
CA ASN A 5 5.13 3.42 -15.43
C ASN A 5 6.24 2.36 -15.23
N ASN A 6 7.43 2.60 -15.80
CA ASN A 6 8.57 1.73 -15.62
C ASN A 6 9.24 2.01 -14.27
N LEU A 7 9.10 1.07 -13.35
CA LEU A 7 9.85 1.05 -12.09
C LEU A 7 11.11 0.20 -12.27
N GLU A 8 12.28 0.81 -12.08
CA GLU A 8 13.53 0.07 -11.86
C GLU A 8 13.66 -0.28 -10.38
N ILE A 9 13.75 -1.58 -10.07
CA ILE A 9 13.96 -2.05 -8.69
C ILE A 9 15.45 -1.91 -8.38
N THR A 10 15.75 -1.19 -7.31
CA THR A 10 17.13 -0.96 -6.83
C THR A 10 17.28 -1.49 -5.40
N LEU A 11 18.48 -1.39 -4.84
CA LEU A 11 18.72 -1.72 -3.43
C LEU A 11 17.98 -0.81 -2.44
N ASP A 12 17.55 0.38 -2.89
CA ASP A 12 16.82 1.36 -2.08
C ASP A 12 15.29 1.20 -2.23
N THR A 13 14.82 0.19 -2.97
CA THR A 13 13.39 -0.08 -3.14
C THR A 13 12.86 -0.91 -1.97
N TRP A 14 11.91 -0.35 -1.22
CA TRP A 14 11.15 -1.10 -0.21
C TRP A 14 10.12 -1.99 -0.90
N ILE A 15 10.09 -3.27 -0.57
CA ILE A 15 9.16 -4.25 -1.15
C ILE A 15 8.32 -4.88 -0.04
N ILE A 16 7.00 -4.88 -0.22
CA ILE A 16 6.03 -5.44 0.73
C ILE A 16 4.82 -6.00 -0.02
N SER A 17 4.04 -6.85 0.63
CA SER A 17 2.85 -7.48 0.05
C SER A 17 1.82 -7.79 1.15
N ASP A 18 0.57 -8.03 0.76
CA ASP A 18 -0.47 -8.61 1.61
C ASP A 18 -0.71 -7.86 2.93
N THR A 19 -0.57 -6.54 2.92
CA THR A 19 -0.86 -5.73 4.10
C THR A 19 -2.32 -5.86 4.50
N HIS A 20 -3.24 -6.05 3.55
CA HIS A 20 -4.66 -6.38 3.78
C HIS A 20 -5.37 -5.38 4.72
N PHE A 21 -4.99 -4.10 4.71
CA PHE A 21 -5.62 -3.08 5.56
C PHE A 21 -7.15 -3.11 5.44
N PHE A 22 -7.84 -2.93 6.58
CA PHE A 22 -9.30 -3.00 6.71
C PHE A 22 -9.94 -4.35 6.37
N HIS A 23 -9.17 -5.41 6.14
CA HIS A 23 -9.69 -6.78 6.06
C HIS A 23 -9.78 -7.39 7.47
N GLU A 24 -10.79 -7.01 8.27
CA GLU A 24 -10.89 -7.41 9.68
C GLU A 24 -10.71 -8.92 9.92
N ASN A 25 -11.25 -9.76 9.04
CA ASN A 25 -11.12 -11.22 9.15
C ASN A 25 -9.69 -11.74 8.95
N ILE A 26 -8.81 -11.00 8.26
CA ILE A 26 -7.40 -11.40 8.04
C ILE A 26 -6.64 -11.52 9.35
N GLY A 27 -6.99 -10.69 10.35
CA GLY A 27 -6.40 -10.74 11.67
C GLY A 27 -6.61 -12.12 12.29
N ARG A 28 -7.84 -12.65 12.18
CA ARG A 28 -8.17 -14.00 12.65
C ARG A 28 -7.54 -15.09 11.76
N TYR A 29 -7.66 -14.98 10.45
CA TYR A 29 -7.21 -16.03 9.51
C TYR A 29 -5.70 -16.26 9.56
N CYS A 30 -4.94 -15.18 9.72
CA CYS A 30 -3.48 -15.23 9.77
C CYS A 30 -2.93 -15.11 11.20
N SER A 31 -3.78 -15.16 12.22
CA SER A 31 -3.38 -14.99 13.63
C SER A 31 -2.54 -13.73 13.89
N ARG A 32 -2.90 -12.61 13.26
CA ARG A 32 -2.22 -11.31 13.47
C ARG A 32 -2.59 -10.75 14.85
N PRO A 33 -1.69 -9.99 15.50
CA PRO A 33 -2.02 -9.29 16.75
C PRO A 33 -3.16 -8.29 16.54
N GLU A 34 -3.92 -7.97 17.59
CA GLU A 34 -5.11 -7.09 17.49
C GLU A 34 -4.81 -5.74 16.82
N ASN A 35 -3.66 -5.14 17.12
CA ASN A 35 -3.19 -3.84 16.59
C ASN A 35 -2.28 -3.97 15.36
N TRP A 36 -2.43 -5.03 14.57
CA TRP A 36 -1.53 -5.30 13.44
C TRP A 36 -1.50 -4.18 12.40
N GLN A 37 -2.63 -3.48 12.19
CA GLN A 37 -2.72 -2.37 11.23
C GLN A 37 -1.81 -1.22 11.67
N GLU A 38 -1.93 -0.81 12.94
CA GLU A 38 -1.13 0.23 13.54
C GLU A 38 0.35 -0.14 13.57
N LEU A 39 0.67 -1.41 13.81
CA LEU A 39 2.05 -1.90 13.78
C LEU A 39 2.67 -1.81 12.38
N ILE A 40 1.94 -2.20 11.34
CA ILE A 40 2.42 -2.06 9.95
C ILE A 40 2.64 -0.58 9.63
N ILE A 41 1.65 0.29 9.91
CA ILE A 41 1.76 1.73 9.64
C ILE A 41 2.94 2.36 10.38
N LYS A 42 3.12 2.00 11.66
CA LYS A 42 4.24 2.49 12.46
C LYS A 42 5.58 2.07 11.87
N ASN A 43 5.77 0.77 11.63
CA ASN A 43 7.03 0.25 11.11
C ASN A 43 7.33 0.79 9.70
N TRP A 44 6.30 0.90 8.86
CA TRP A 44 6.40 1.52 7.54
C TRP A 44 6.93 2.95 7.65
N ASN A 45 6.28 3.78 8.47
CA ASN A 45 6.63 5.20 8.59
C ASN A 45 7.95 5.43 9.33
N ASP A 46 8.37 4.53 10.20
CA ASP A 46 9.66 4.61 10.90
C ASP A 46 10.84 4.29 9.97
N LEU A 47 10.64 3.46 8.96
CA LEU A 47 11.68 2.98 8.06
C LEU A 47 11.74 3.74 6.73
N ILE A 48 10.59 4.21 6.24
CA ILE A 48 10.44 4.78 4.90
C ILE A 48 10.33 6.30 4.98
N SER A 49 11.20 6.99 4.28
CA SER A 49 11.18 8.44 4.07
C SER A 49 10.14 8.81 3.00
N PRO A 50 9.57 10.02 3.03
CA PRO A 50 8.52 10.44 2.08
C PRO A 50 8.89 10.29 0.58
N ASP A 51 10.17 10.38 0.23
CA ASP A 51 10.65 10.40 -1.16
C ASP A 51 11.08 9.02 -1.68
N GLU A 52 11.23 8.04 -0.78
CA GLU A 52 11.65 6.68 -1.11
C GLU A 52 10.54 5.92 -1.83
N ILE A 53 10.91 4.88 -2.58
CA ILE A 53 9.98 4.08 -3.36
C ILE A 53 9.53 2.88 -2.53
N VAL A 54 8.21 2.64 -2.55
CA VAL A 54 7.63 1.40 -2.04
C VAL A 54 6.91 0.68 -3.16
N LEU A 55 7.33 -0.55 -3.44
CA LEU A 55 6.64 -1.47 -4.33
C LEU A 55 5.77 -2.43 -3.49
N HIS A 56 4.46 -2.29 -3.61
CA HIS A 56 3.48 -3.19 -2.99
C HIS A 56 2.99 -4.24 -3.99
N LEU A 57 3.13 -5.53 -3.67
CA LEU A 57 2.83 -6.64 -4.58
C LEU A 57 1.37 -7.11 -4.52
N GLY A 58 0.45 -6.20 -4.18
CA GLY A 58 -0.99 -6.45 -4.16
C GLY A 58 -1.58 -6.80 -2.81
N ASP A 59 -2.92 -6.82 -2.77
CA ASP A 59 -3.73 -7.01 -1.57
C ASP A 59 -3.40 -5.97 -0.49
N PHE A 60 -3.33 -4.72 -0.93
CA PHE A 60 -3.01 -3.57 -0.09
C PHE A 60 -4.11 -3.29 0.92
N ALA A 61 -5.37 -3.24 0.46
CA ALA A 61 -6.49 -2.95 1.35
C ALA A 61 -7.81 -3.54 0.86
N LEU A 62 -8.60 -4.11 1.77
CA LEU A 62 -10.01 -4.47 1.54
C LEU A 62 -10.93 -3.31 1.96
N GLY A 63 -10.54 -2.08 1.62
CA GLY A 63 -11.25 -0.86 2.00
C GLY A 63 -12.09 -0.25 0.88
N ASN A 64 -12.98 0.66 1.25
CA ASN A 64 -13.62 1.56 0.30
C ASN A 64 -12.66 2.73 -0.09
N LYS A 65 -13.13 3.65 -0.93
CA LYS A 65 -12.35 4.83 -1.36
C LYS A 65 -11.87 5.71 -0.20
N THR A 66 -12.68 5.90 0.83
CA THR A 66 -12.32 6.68 2.02
C THR A 66 -11.17 6.03 2.78
N ASN A 67 -11.22 4.71 2.94
CA ASN A 67 -10.17 3.92 3.55
C ASN A 67 -8.85 4.01 2.76
N PHE A 68 -8.94 3.94 1.43
CA PHE A 68 -7.79 4.10 0.55
C PHE A 68 -7.18 5.51 0.66
N ASP A 69 -8.00 6.56 0.60
CA ASP A 69 -7.56 7.95 0.75
C ASP A 69 -6.83 8.15 2.11
N LEU A 70 -7.38 7.58 3.19
CA LEU A 70 -6.76 7.60 4.52
C LEU A 70 -5.37 6.97 4.52
N LEU A 71 -5.22 5.75 3.99
CA LEU A 71 -3.91 5.07 3.93
C LEU A 71 -2.89 5.85 3.11
N THR A 72 -3.28 6.32 1.92
CA THR A 72 -2.36 7.09 1.05
C THR A 72 -1.93 8.42 1.65
N GLY A 73 -2.73 9.01 2.56
CA GLY A 73 -2.35 10.20 3.31
C GLY A 73 -1.50 9.92 4.55
N MET A 74 -1.48 8.67 5.04
CA MET A 74 -0.79 8.27 6.27
C MET A 74 0.57 7.60 6.01
N LEU A 75 0.71 6.85 4.92
CA LEU A 75 1.93 6.08 4.63
C LEU A 75 2.97 6.94 3.90
N ARG A 76 4.21 6.90 4.38
CA ARG A 76 5.36 7.58 3.74
C ARG A 76 5.82 6.82 2.49
N GLY A 77 6.46 7.55 1.59
CA GLY A 77 7.03 7.00 0.36
C GLY A 77 6.10 7.13 -0.84
N ARG A 78 6.68 6.94 -2.02
CA ARG A 78 5.99 6.91 -3.31
C ARG A 78 5.55 5.48 -3.60
N LEU A 79 4.24 5.25 -3.55
CA LEU A 79 3.66 3.92 -3.66
C LEU A 79 3.47 3.51 -5.12
N PHE A 80 4.11 2.41 -5.50
CA PHE A 80 3.84 1.63 -6.69
C PHE A 80 3.08 0.38 -6.26
N LEU A 81 1.90 0.15 -6.82
CA LEU A 81 1.05 -0.97 -6.45
C LEU A 81 0.84 -1.88 -7.66
N ILE A 82 1.17 -3.15 -7.52
CA ILE A 82 0.68 -4.19 -8.43
C ILE A 82 -0.62 -4.69 -7.82
N GLN A 83 -1.77 -4.48 -8.47
CA GLN A 83 -3.06 -4.81 -7.85
C GLN A 83 -3.22 -6.32 -7.66
N GLY A 84 -3.52 -6.72 -6.41
CA GLY A 84 -3.87 -8.08 -6.03
C GLY A 84 -5.36 -8.38 -6.24
N ASN A 85 -5.76 -9.62 -5.96
CA ASN A 85 -7.13 -10.05 -6.16
C ASN A 85 -8.12 -9.49 -5.13
N HIS A 86 -7.68 -8.82 -4.06
CA HIS A 86 -8.54 -8.10 -3.11
C HIS A 86 -8.60 -6.58 -3.37
N ASP A 87 -7.74 -6.05 -4.23
CA ASP A 87 -7.76 -4.63 -4.58
C ASP A 87 -8.91 -4.35 -5.56
N ARG A 88 -9.83 -3.45 -5.18
CA ARG A 88 -11.04 -3.13 -5.95
C ARG A 88 -11.12 -1.67 -6.40
N ILE A 89 -10.16 -0.86 -5.99
CA ILE A 89 -10.08 0.55 -6.37
C ILE A 89 -9.62 0.65 -7.83
N SER A 90 -10.31 1.45 -8.63
CA SER A 90 -10.01 1.59 -10.05
C SER A 90 -8.66 2.26 -10.27
N LYS A 91 -7.95 1.89 -11.35
CA LYS A 91 -6.64 2.46 -11.68
C LYS A 91 -6.58 3.98 -11.65
N SER A 92 -7.52 4.62 -12.35
CA SER A 92 -7.64 6.08 -12.38
C SER A 92 -7.83 6.72 -11.02
N TYR A 93 -8.46 6.02 -10.06
CA TYR A 93 -8.65 6.55 -8.72
C TYR A 93 -7.33 6.50 -7.94
N CYS A 94 -6.62 5.36 -7.97
CA CYS A 94 -5.30 5.22 -7.35
C CYS A 94 -4.33 6.31 -7.82
N GLU A 95 -4.26 6.54 -9.14
CA GLU A 95 -3.36 7.54 -9.74
C GLU A 95 -3.68 8.97 -9.28
N THR A 96 -4.95 9.32 -9.07
CA THR A 96 -5.31 10.65 -8.53
C THR A 96 -4.87 10.88 -7.09
N ARG A 97 -4.44 9.83 -6.37
CA ARG A 97 -3.93 9.85 -4.99
C ARG A 97 -2.41 9.69 -4.93
N GLY A 98 -1.74 9.77 -6.08
CA GLY A 98 -0.27 9.62 -6.15
C GLY A 98 0.22 8.18 -6.10
N VAL A 99 -0.67 7.19 -6.23
CA VAL A 99 -0.30 5.77 -6.32
C VAL A 99 -0.14 5.38 -7.79
N THR A 100 1.02 4.83 -8.15
CA THR A 100 1.32 4.39 -9.52
C THR A 100 0.99 2.91 -9.70
N LEU A 101 0.38 2.55 -10.84
CA LEU A 101 -0.06 1.19 -11.21
C LEU A 101 0.51 0.74 -12.55
#